data_AF-A0A060XAY1-F1
#
_entry.id   AF-A0A060XAY1-F1
#
_cell.length_a   1.000
_cell.length_b   1.000
_cell.length_c   1.000
_cell.angle_alpha   90.00
_cell.angle_beta   90.00
_cell.angle_gamma   90.00
#
_symmetry.space_group_name_H-M   'P 1'
#
loop_
_entity.id
_entity.type
_entity.pdbx_description
1 polymer ?
#
loop_
_entity_poly.entity_id
_entity_poly.type
_entity_poly.pdbx_seq_one_letter_code
_entity_poly.pdbx_strand_id
1 'polypeptide(L)'
;MGSLGAPQGNGESIAQFIQRLSQTTNLFTPGSGDAVGFFGDLLSLVCHSFSMVDMVLLLHGNAQPISRIQPQLTEFFNQHYLQGREPTDANINAASVDLINDLEEYIAESFATVTVREGVDIIQTNITFLRQQFTRVATHILRCTDQTFGHRLLLLCTQGLFECLALNLYCLRGEQRALTQVINHRIRRMSAEVNPSLVNWLTSMMTMRLHVILEHNPVTENHIQHYVIHTRRAEPGAQAGQQTDTQSVEMDEGLSPAPATTAEEAMASSGNRQEVGAYPEVTAPSQRASSGETRGAVAMAAGGREESGGDVEPWAAAVPPEWVPIIRHDMLSQRKMKAQPPLSDAYLHGMPAKRRKTHQGEGPHLSLSEAVSRAARAAGVRPVTTPDSLQGELEEPELQEAYQEQVRSDIKERVRDDPEFSSQRFPNTHRAFSLDDS
;
A
#
# COMPACT_ATOMS: atom_id res chain seq x y z
N MET A 1 -23.01 44.47 1.60
CA MET A 1 -23.45 43.17 1.03
C MET A 1 -22.77 42.97 -0.32
N GLY A 2 -21.49 42.64 -0.34
CA GLY A 2 -20.76 42.26 -1.56
C GLY A 2 -20.36 40.79 -1.45
N SER A 3 -20.75 39.96 -2.41
CA SER A 3 -20.43 38.53 -2.38
C SER A 3 -19.01 38.30 -2.92
N LEU A 4 -18.07 38.01 -2.02
CA LEU A 4 -16.70 37.64 -2.37
C LEU A 4 -16.66 36.19 -2.86
N GLY A 5 -16.94 35.98 -4.14
CA GLY A 5 -16.63 34.73 -4.82
C GLY A 5 -15.11 34.56 -4.93
N ALA A 6 -14.53 33.75 -4.04
CA ALA A 6 -13.10 33.44 -4.08
C ALA A 6 -12.77 32.44 -5.21
N PRO A 7 -11.74 32.67 -6.03
CA PRO A 7 -11.37 31.75 -7.11
C PRO A 7 -10.71 30.49 -6.55
N GLN A 8 -11.40 29.36 -6.63
CA GLN A 8 -10.89 28.05 -6.23
C GLN A 8 -10.00 27.44 -7.32
N GLY A 9 -8.71 27.79 -7.36
CA GLY A 9 -7.78 27.24 -8.36
C GLY A 9 -6.31 27.64 -8.22
N ASN A 10 -5.85 28.00 -7.01
CA ASN A 10 -4.64 28.81 -6.83
C ASN A 10 -3.42 28.03 -6.30
N GLY A 11 -3.14 26.85 -6.87
CA GLY A 11 -2.01 25.98 -6.50
C GLY A 11 -1.03 25.76 -7.65
N GLU A 12 0.26 25.56 -7.32
CA GLU A 12 1.31 25.21 -8.29
C GLU A 12 0.99 23.87 -8.97
N SER A 13 1.00 23.82 -10.31
CA SER A 13 0.78 22.59 -11.07
C SER A 13 2.00 21.67 -11.01
N ILE A 14 1.81 20.38 -11.31
CA ILE A 14 2.91 19.41 -11.36
C ILE A 14 3.98 19.83 -12.38
N ALA A 15 3.55 20.36 -13.54
CA ALA A 15 4.46 20.90 -14.55
C ALA A 15 5.31 22.07 -14.02
N GLN A 16 4.69 23.04 -13.32
CA GLN A 16 5.39 24.18 -12.72
C GLN A 16 6.35 23.74 -11.60
N PHE A 17 5.88 22.85 -10.72
CA PHE A 17 6.67 22.27 -9.63
C PHE A 17 7.93 21.55 -10.15
N ILE A 18 7.80 20.75 -11.21
CA ILE A 18 8.92 20.02 -11.81
C ILE A 18 9.87 20.98 -12.53
N GLN A 19 9.39 21.95 -13.31
CA GLN A 19 10.24 22.97 -13.95
C GLN A 19 11.07 23.76 -12.92
N ARG A 20 10.46 24.12 -11.77
CA ARG A 20 11.14 24.79 -10.66
C ARG A 20 12.20 23.92 -9.98
N LEU A 21 12.04 22.59 -9.98
CA LEU A 21 13.04 21.65 -9.45
C LEU A 21 14.14 21.29 -10.46
N SER A 22 13.81 21.18 -11.75
CA SER A 22 14.76 20.73 -12.78
C SER A 22 15.71 21.84 -13.22
N GLN A 23 15.29 23.10 -13.09
CA GLN A 23 15.90 24.28 -13.72
C GLN A 23 15.89 24.22 -15.26
N THR A 24 15.12 23.30 -15.84
CA THR A 24 14.96 23.15 -17.29
C THR A 24 13.57 23.61 -17.72
N THR A 25 13.55 24.59 -18.62
CA THR A 25 12.33 25.02 -19.30
C THR A 25 11.85 23.94 -20.28
N ASN A 26 10.55 23.85 -20.51
CA ASN A 26 9.89 23.02 -21.55
C ASN A 26 9.72 21.50 -21.30
N LEU A 27 10.03 20.94 -20.12
CA LEU A 27 9.85 19.49 -19.84
C LEU A 27 8.43 18.91 -20.06
N PHE A 28 7.41 19.74 -20.25
CA PHE A 28 6.04 19.32 -20.58
C PHE A 28 5.43 20.14 -21.74
N THR A 29 6.23 20.86 -22.52
CA THR A 29 5.69 21.58 -23.68
C THR A 29 5.30 20.56 -24.76
N PRO A 30 4.07 20.62 -25.33
CA PRO A 30 3.65 19.69 -26.38
C PRO A 30 4.64 19.68 -27.55
N GLY A 31 5.04 18.49 -27.98
CA GLY A 31 5.99 18.30 -29.08
C GLY A 31 7.47 18.58 -28.78
N SER A 32 7.92 18.70 -27.52
CA SER A 32 9.35 18.78 -27.18
C SER A 32 9.84 17.61 -26.33
N GLY A 33 10.88 16.92 -26.82
CA GLY A 33 11.55 15.79 -26.19
C GLY A 33 11.18 14.43 -26.80
N ASP A 34 11.93 13.38 -26.46
CA ASP A 34 11.80 12.00 -27.01
C ASP A 34 10.41 11.35 -26.78
N ALA A 35 9.56 11.94 -25.92
CA ALA A 35 8.20 11.50 -25.63
C ALA A 35 7.15 12.04 -26.64
N VAL A 36 7.46 12.00 -27.93
CA VAL A 36 6.59 12.53 -29.00
C VAL A 36 5.30 11.73 -29.13
N GLY A 37 4.17 12.42 -29.28
CA GLY A 37 2.86 11.83 -29.61
C GLY A 37 1.89 11.73 -28.45
N PHE A 38 0.75 11.07 -28.71
CA PHE A 38 -0.46 11.13 -27.88
C PHE A 38 -0.24 10.94 -26.37
N PHE A 39 0.60 9.97 -25.96
CA PHE A 39 0.84 9.72 -24.53
C PHE A 39 1.68 10.81 -23.85
N GLY A 40 2.57 11.48 -24.59
CA GLY A 40 3.32 12.65 -24.10
C GLY A 40 2.41 13.87 -23.94
N ASP A 41 1.56 14.13 -24.93
CA ASP A 41 0.59 15.23 -24.86
C ASP A 41 -0.46 15.00 -23.75
N LEU A 42 -0.92 13.77 -23.56
CA LEU A 42 -1.81 13.39 -22.46
C LEU A 42 -1.14 13.57 -21.08
N LEU A 43 0.14 13.18 -20.96
CA LEU A 43 0.93 13.41 -19.75
C LEU A 43 1.10 14.92 -19.48
N SER A 44 1.35 15.71 -20.52
CA SER A 44 1.42 17.17 -20.41
C SER A 44 0.09 17.75 -19.91
N LEU A 45 -1.05 17.36 -20.49
CA LEU A 45 -2.38 17.79 -20.05
C LEU A 45 -2.61 17.49 -18.56
N VAL A 46 -2.28 16.28 -18.10
CA VAL A 46 -2.40 15.88 -16.70
C VAL A 46 -1.46 16.70 -15.80
N CYS A 47 -0.19 16.85 -16.17
CA CYS A 47 0.80 17.60 -15.39
C CYS A 47 0.48 19.11 -15.30
N HIS A 48 -0.19 19.69 -16.30
CA HIS A 48 -0.66 21.08 -16.24
C HIS A 48 -1.96 21.24 -15.45
N SER A 49 -2.85 20.24 -15.49
CA SER A 49 -4.21 20.34 -14.90
C SER A 49 -4.30 19.92 -13.43
N PHE A 50 -3.32 19.17 -12.93
CA PHE A 50 -3.22 18.74 -11.53
C PHE A 50 -2.09 19.45 -10.78
N SER A 51 -2.31 19.65 -9.48
CA SER A 51 -1.32 20.08 -8.48
C SER A 51 -0.83 18.90 -7.64
N MET A 52 0.21 19.12 -6.83
CA MET A 52 0.66 18.12 -5.86
C MET A 52 -0.40 17.79 -4.79
N VAL A 53 -1.35 18.71 -4.53
CA VAL A 53 -2.50 18.46 -3.63
C VAL A 53 -3.51 17.52 -4.28
N ASP A 54 -3.80 17.72 -5.57
CA ASP A 54 -4.69 16.85 -6.35
C ASP A 54 -4.17 15.39 -6.36
N MET A 55 -2.86 15.19 -6.53
CA MET A 55 -2.26 13.86 -6.44
C MET A 55 -2.46 13.20 -5.07
N VAL A 56 -2.40 13.98 -3.99
CA VAL A 56 -2.68 13.46 -2.64
C VAL A 56 -4.17 13.12 -2.47
N LEU A 57 -5.09 13.88 -3.07
CA LEU A 57 -6.52 13.57 -3.07
C LEU A 57 -6.82 12.27 -3.83
N LEU A 58 -6.24 12.10 -5.02
CA LEU A 58 -6.38 10.89 -5.84
C LEU A 58 -5.83 9.64 -5.13
N LEU A 59 -4.69 9.77 -4.43
CA LEU A 59 -4.13 8.70 -3.60
C LEU A 59 -5.00 8.31 -2.38
N HIS A 60 -5.99 9.13 -2.01
CA HIS A 60 -7.01 8.82 -1.01
C HIS A 60 -8.36 8.43 -1.63
N GLY A 61 -8.42 8.16 -2.95
CA GLY A 61 -9.64 7.78 -3.66
C GLY A 61 -10.62 8.94 -3.96
N ASN A 62 -10.25 10.19 -3.67
CA ASN A 62 -11.08 11.34 -3.99
C ASN A 62 -10.89 11.72 -5.46
N ALA A 63 -11.93 11.49 -6.27
CA ALA A 63 -11.91 11.69 -7.71
C ALA A 63 -12.23 13.13 -8.16
N GLN A 64 -12.45 14.09 -7.26
CA GLN A 64 -12.76 15.48 -7.60
C GLN A 64 -11.78 16.11 -8.62
N PRO A 65 -10.45 15.87 -8.55
CA PRO A 65 -9.54 16.41 -9.55
C PRO A 65 -9.81 15.86 -10.96
N ILE A 66 -10.15 14.58 -11.10
CA ILE A 66 -10.50 13.98 -12.40
C ILE A 66 -11.82 14.55 -12.92
N SER A 67 -12.84 14.70 -12.06
CA SER A 67 -14.10 15.36 -12.45
C SER A 67 -13.88 16.82 -12.89
N ARG A 68 -12.94 17.53 -12.26
CA ARG A 68 -12.57 18.92 -12.63
C ARG A 68 -12.00 19.03 -14.04
N ILE A 69 -11.33 17.98 -14.53
CA ILE A 69 -10.65 17.99 -15.85
C ILE A 69 -11.43 17.24 -16.96
N GLN A 70 -12.68 16.87 -16.68
CA GLN A 70 -13.56 16.18 -17.64
C GLN A 70 -13.63 16.88 -19.01
N PRO A 71 -13.94 18.19 -19.14
CA PRO A 71 -14.08 18.79 -20.46
C PRO A 71 -12.77 18.82 -21.25
N GLN A 72 -11.63 19.05 -20.59
CA GLN A 72 -10.31 19.01 -21.23
C GLN A 72 -9.94 17.59 -21.70
N LEU A 73 -10.24 16.56 -20.91
CA LEU A 73 -10.05 15.16 -21.32
C LEU A 73 -10.96 14.79 -22.49
N THR A 74 -12.24 15.17 -22.46
CA THR A 74 -13.18 14.89 -23.55
C THR A 74 -12.78 15.64 -24.82
N GLU A 75 -12.38 16.91 -24.75
CA GLU A 75 -11.86 17.66 -25.90
C GLU A 75 -10.58 17.02 -26.47
N PHE A 76 -9.61 16.71 -25.62
CA PHE A 76 -8.35 16.08 -26.01
C PHE A 76 -8.56 14.72 -26.69
N PHE A 77 -9.45 13.86 -26.17
CA PHE A 77 -9.75 12.57 -26.80
C PHE A 77 -10.53 12.72 -28.12
N ASN A 78 -11.38 13.75 -28.27
CA ASN A 78 -12.01 14.02 -29.58
C ASN A 78 -10.99 14.52 -30.61
N GLN A 79 -10.06 15.41 -30.22
CA GLN A 79 -9.09 16.02 -31.14
C GLN A 79 -7.91 15.09 -31.46
N HIS A 80 -7.23 14.53 -30.45
CA HIS A 80 -5.96 13.80 -30.64
C HIS A 80 -6.13 12.28 -30.81
N TYR A 81 -7.21 11.70 -30.29
CA TYR A 81 -7.46 10.24 -30.37
C TYR A 81 -8.49 9.88 -31.45
N LEU A 82 -9.64 10.57 -31.51
CA LEU A 82 -10.62 10.36 -32.58
C LEU A 82 -10.37 11.17 -33.86
N GLN A 83 -9.43 12.14 -33.85
CA GLN A 83 -9.15 13.01 -35.01
C GLN A 83 -10.42 13.74 -35.53
N GLY A 84 -11.31 14.15 -34.61
CA GLY A 84 -12.59 14.79 -34.94
C GLY A 84 -13.72 13.86 -35.40
N ARG A 85 -13.52 12.53 -35.43
CA ARG A 85 -14.58 11.56 -35.74
C ARG A 85 -15.53 11.38 -34.56
N GLU A 86 -16.76 10.95 -34.82
CA GLU A 86 -17.75 10.68 -33.77
C GLU A 86 -17.34 9.50 -32.85
N PRO A 87 -17.68 9.51 -31.55
CA PRO A 87 -17.29 8.48 -30.57
C PRO A 87 -18.10 7.17 -30.68
N THR A 88 -18.18 6.59 -31.87
CA THR A 88 -18.78 5.28 -32.15
C THR A 88 -17.88 4.13 -31.67
N ASP A 89 -18.43 2.93 -31.43
CA ASP A 89 -17.63 1.78 -30.98
C ASP A 89 -16.56 1.39 -32.01
N ALA A 90 -16.87 1.50 -33.30
CA ALA A 90 -15.93 1.25 -34.37
C ALA A 90 -14.77 2.26 -34.38
N ASN A 91 -15.05 3.56 -34.25
CA ASN A 91 -14.02 4.60 -34.23
C ASN A 91 -13.13 4.51 -32.99
N ILE A 92 -13.71 4.24 -31.82
CA ILE A 92 -12.95 4.07 -30.57
C ILE A 92 -12.09 2.81 -30.64
N ASN A 93 -12.62 1.67 -31.11
CA ASN A 93 -11.83 0.44 -31.23
C ASN A 93 -10.69 0.59 -32.25
N ALA A 94 -10.93 1.22 -33.40
CA ALA A 94 -9.89 1.52 -34.39
C ALA A 94 -8.78 2.40 -33.80
N ALA A 95 -9.14 3.53 -33.18
CA ALA A 95 -8.16 4.43 -32.56
C ALA A 95 -7.35 3.76 -31.42
N SER A 96 -7.97 2.85 -30.65
CA SER A 96 -7.25 2.02 -29.66
C SER A 96 -6.35 0.96 -30.28
N VAL A 97 -6.71 0.38 -31.42
CA VAL A 97 -5.84 -0.56 -32.15
C VAL A 97 -4.62 0.20 -32.67
N ASP A 98 -4.83 1.27 -33.44
CA ASP A 98 -3.76 2.05 -34.07
C ASP A 98 -2.76 2.58 -33.03
N LEU A 99 -3.25 3.31 -32.00
CA LEU A 99 -2.43 3.92 -30.95
C LEU A 99 -1.60 2.92 -30.12
N ILE A 100 -2.08 1.69 -29.94
CA ILE A 100 -1.38 0.68 -29.13
C ILE A 100 -0.44 -0.17 -29.99
N ASN A 101 -0.67 -0.29 -31.30
CA ASN A 101 0.28 -0.95 -32.22
C ASN A 101 1.65 -0.25 -32.21
N ASP A 102 1.65 1.09 -32.17
CA ASP A 102 2.86 1.92 -32.08
C ASP A 102 3.68 1.69 -30.78
N LEU A 103 3.15 0.92 -29.82
CA LEU A 103 3.86 0.53 -28.59
C LEU A 103 4.59 -0.82 -28.71
N GLU A 104 4.49 -1.56 -29.83
CA GLU A 104 5.00 -2.93 -29.92
C GLU A 104 6.53 -3.01 -29.73
N GLU A 105 7.30 -2.14 -30.41
CA GLU A 105 8.77 -2.06 -30.25
C GLU A 105 9.15 -1.66 -28.82
N TYR A 106 8.44 -0.69 -28.23
CA TYR A 106 8.68 -0.23 -26.86
C TYR A 106 8.40 -1.31 -25.81
N ILE A 107 7.41 -2.18 -26.04
CA ILE A 107 7.12 -3.34 -25.19
C ILE A 107 8.23 -4.39 -25.38
N ALA A 108 8.58 -4.72 -26.62
CA ALA A 108 9.63 -5.68 -26.94
C ALA A 108 10.98 -5.31 -26.29
N GLU A 109 11.42 -4.05 -26.43
CA GLU A 109 12.61 -3.52 -25.76
C GLU A 109 12.51 -3.65 -24.24
N SER A 110 11.39 -3.22 -23.65
CA SER A 110 11.22 -3.19 -22.19
C SER A 110 11.36 -4.57 -21.54
N PHE A 111 10.99 -5.65 -22.25
CA PHE A 111 11.13 -7.03 -21.78
C PHE A 111 12.40 -7.75 -22.27
N ALA A 112 13.18 -7.18 -23.19
CA ALA A 112 14.34 -7.85 -23.81
C ALA A 112 15.48 -8.23 -22.84
N THR A 113 15.48 -7.69 -21.61
CA THR A 113 16.52 -7.93 -20.59
C THR A 113 16.08 -8.88 -19.46
N VAL A 114 14.83 -9.37 -19.47
CA VAL A 114 14.26 -10.21 -18.40
C VAL A 114 13.72 -11.53 -18.96
N THR A 115 13.70 -12.59 -18.14
CA THR A 115 13.19 -13.90 -18.58
C THR A 115 11.68 -14.00 -18.39
N VAL A 116 10.96 -14.17 -19.50
CA VAL A 116 9.51 -14.41 -19.53
C VAL A 116 9.20 -15.88 -19.15
N ARG A 117 8.00 -16.13 -18.61
CA ARG A 117 7.42 -17.46 -18.38
C ARG A 117 7.34 -18.23 -19.70
N GLU A 118 7.72 -19.51 -19.68
CA GLU A 118 7.67 -20.36 -20.88
C GLU A 118 6.25 -20.43 -21.47
N GLY A 119 6.17 -20.41 -22.80
CA GLY A 119 4.90 -20.47 -23.54
C GLY A 119 4.09 -19.17 -23.57
N VAL A 120 4.53 -18.08 -22.92
CA VAL A 120 3.81 -16.79 -22.94
C VAL A 120 4.38 -15.85 -24.01
N ASP A 121 3.49 -15.27 -24.82
CA ASP A 121 3.82 -14.16 -25.70
C ASP A 121 3.66 -12.84 -24.93
N ILE A 122 4.75 -12.34 -24.34
CA ILE A 122 4.73 -11.11 -23.53
C ILE A 122 4.28 -9.88 -24.32
N ILE A 123 4.58 -9.84 -25.62
CA ILE A 123 4.33 -8.69 -26.49
C ILE A 123 2.84 -8.65 -26.81
N GLN A 124 2.29 -9.72 -27.40
CA GLN A 124 0.88 -9.77 -27.76
C GLN A 124 -0.04 -9.79 -26.52
N THR A 125 0.41 -10.36 -25.39
CA THR A 125 -0.28 -10.24 -24.09
C THR A 125 -0.42 -8.78 -23.67
N ASN A 126 0.66 -8.01 -23.63
CA ASN A 126 0.61 -6.60 -23.24
C ASN A 126 -0.13 -5.73 -24.26
N ILE A 127 0.11 -5.91 -25.57
CA ILE A 127 -0.60 -5.20 -26.64
C ILE A 127 -2.11 -5.43 -26.54
N THR A 128 -2.56 -6.68 -26.41
CA THR A 128 -3.99 -7.01 -26.34
C THR A 128 -4.63 -6.49 -25.06
N PHE A 129 -3.95 -6.64 -23.92
CA PHE A 129 -4.39 -6.06 -22.65
C PHE A 129 -4.53 -4.54 -22.73
N LEU A 130 -3.50 -3.84 -23.24
CA LEU A 130 -3.49 -2.38 -23.35
C LEU A 130 -4.58 -1.87 -24.31
N ARG A 131 -4.80 -2.51 -25.47
CA ARG A 131 -5.94 -2.21 -26.37
C ARG A 131 -7.28 -2.30 -25.65
N GLN A 132 -7.49 -3.34 -24.84
CA GLN A 132 -8.74 -3.54 -24.08
C GLN A 132 -8.92 -2.49 -22.98
N GLN A 133 -7.90 -2.24 -22.15
CA GLN A 133 -7.97 -1.24 -21.08
C GLN A 133 -8.12 0.18 -21.63
N PHE A 134 -7.37 0.53 -22.69
CA PHE A 134 -7.46 1.85 -23.29
C PHE A 134 -8.81 2.09 -23.96
N THR A 135 -9.37 1.09 -24.66
CA THR A 135 -10.75 1.15 -25.17
C THR A 135 -11.76 1.41 -24.04
N ARG A 136 -11.66 0.73 -22.89
CA ARG A 136 -12.54 0.95 -21.73
C ARG A 136 -12.44 2.39 -21.20
N VAL A 137 -11.22 2.91 -21.06
CA VAL A 137 -10.95 4.27 -20.57
C VAL A 137 -11.43 5.33 -21.57
N ALA A 138 -11.10 5.20 -22.85
CA ALA A 138 -11.51 6.12 -23.90
C ALA A 138 -13.03 6.17 -24.06
N THR A 139 -13.72 5.01 -24.07
CA THR A 139 -15.19 4.94 -24.13
C THR A 139 -15.82 5.69 -22.96
N HIS A 140 -15.27 5.55 -21.75
CA HIS A 140 -15.74 6.28 -20.58
C HIS A 140 -15.51 7.80 -20.71
N ILE A 141 -14.31 8.23 -21.12
CA ILE A 141 -13.96 9.66 -21.30
C ILE A 141 -14.84 10.35 -22.36
N LEU A 142 -15.17 9.63 -23.44
CA LEU A 142 -15.91 10.17 -24.59
C LEU A 142 -17.44 10.15 -24.43
N ARG A 143 -17.99 9.29 -23.55
CA ARG A 143 -19.45 9.10 -23.43
C ARG A 143 -20.04 9.38 -22.06
N CYS A 144 -19.25 9.35 -20.98
CA CYS A 144 -19.76 9.63 -19.65
C CYS A 144 -19.94 11.14 -19.45
N THR A 145 -21.19 11.58 -19.34
CA THR A 145 -21.57 13.00 -19.14
C THR A 145 -22.20 13.28 -17.77
N ASP A 146 -22.29 12.25 -16.91
CA ASP A 146 -22.87 12.37 -15.56
C ASP A 146 -21.82 12.59 -14.45
N GLN A 147 -22.31 12.79 -13.22
CA GLN A 147 -21.49 13.06 -12.03
C GLN A 147 -20.63 11.87 -11.56
N THR A 148 -20.83 10.66 -12.11
CA THR A 148 -20.00 9.50 -11.81
C THR A 148 -18.67 9.51 -12.55
N PHE A 149 -18.51 10.38 -13.56
CA PHE A 149 -17.34 10.46 -14.45
C PHE A 149 -16.01 10.23 -13.73
N GLY A 150 -15.68 11.07 -12.74
CA GLY A 150 -14.38 11.02 -12.07
C GLY A 150 -14.20 9.75 -11.25
N HIS A 151 -15.21 9.35 -10.47
CA HIS A 151 -15.13 8.14 -9.63
C HIS A 151 -14.98 6.87 -10.48
N ARG A 152 -15.70 6.79 -11.60
CA ARG A 152 -15.64 5.64 -12.50
C ARG A 152 -14.34 5.62 -13.32
N LEU A 153 -13.84 6.78 -13.74
CA LEU A 153 -12.55 6.89 -14.44
C LEU A 153 -11.38 6.55 -13.50
N LEU A 154 -11.39 7.06 -12.27
CA LEU A 154 -10.40 6.70 -11.24
C LEU A 154 -10.39 5.18 -11.00
N LEU A 155 -11.57 4.58 -10.83
CA LEU A 155 -11.70 3.13 -10.66
C LEU A 155 -11.16 2.34 -11.85
N LEU A 156 -11.47 2.75 -13.10
CA LEU A 156 -10.96 2.11 -14.31
C LEU A 156 -9.43 2.18 -14.38
N CYS A 157 -8.84 3.35 -14.12
CA CYS A 157 -7.38 3.52 -14.11
C CYS A 157 -6.70 2.72 -13.00
N THR A 158 -7.25 2.69 -11.78
CA THR A 158 -6.69 1.90 -10.67
C THR A 158 -6.84 0.39 -10.90
N GLN A 159 -7.99 -0.07 -11.41
CA GLN A 159 -8.19 -1.46 -11.81
C GLN A 159 -7.19 -1.87 -12.90
N GLY A 160 -7.09 -1.09 -13.98
CA GLY A 160 -6.16 -1.35 -15.08
C GLY A 160 -4.69 -1.37 -14.64
N LEU A 161 -4.30 -0.52 -13.68
CA LEU A 161 -2.95 -0.56 -13.08
C LEU A 161 -2.71 -1.86 -12.31
N PHE A 162 -3.63 -2.26 -11.43
CA PHE A 162 -3.47 -3.49 -10.63
C PHE A 162 -3.51 -4.76 -11.50
N GLU A 163 -4.35 -4.79 -12.52
CA GLU A 163 -4.40 -5.87 -13.51
C GLU A 163 -3.11 -5.92 -14.35
N CYS A 164 -2.58 -4.77 -14.79
CA CYS A 164 -1.31 -4.69 -15.54
C CYS A 164 -0.12 -5.19 -14.72
N LEU A 165 -0.04 -4.79 -13.44
CA LEU A 165 1.02 -5.22 -12.53
C LEU A 165 0.92 -6.72 -12.20
N ALA A 166 -0.27 -7.25 -11.96
CA ALA A 166 -0.48 -8.68 -11.74
C ALA A 166 -0.12 -9.50 -12.99
N LEU A 167 -0.62 -9.08 -14.17
CA LEU A 167 -0.37 -9.73 -15.45
C LEU A 167 1.12 -9.82 -15.76
N ASN A 168 1.84 -8.71 -15.64
CA ASN A 168 3.27 -8.70 -15.92
C ASN A 168 4.10 -9.40 -14.83
N LEU A 169 3.67 -9.39 -13.55
CA LEU A 169 4.30 -10.20 -12.52
C LEU A 169 4.14 -11.71 -12.80
N TYR A 170 2.95 -12.15 -13.22
CA TYR A 170 2.67 -13.52 -13.65
C TYR A 170 3.55 -13.93 -14.84
N CYS A 171 3.60 -13.09 -15.89
CA CYS A 171 4.40 -13.34 -17.08
C CYS A 171 5.91 -13.32 -16.78
N LEU A 172 6.34 -12.67 -15.69
CA LEU A 172 7.72 -12.71 -15.16
C LEU A 172 7.88 -13.70 -14.00
N ARG A 173 7.10 -14.80 -13.99
CA ARG A 173 7.26 -15.95 -13.06
C ARG A 173 7.12 -15.60 -11.56
N GLY A 174 6.53 -14.47 -11.21
CA GLY A 174 6.45 -13.96 -9.83
C GLY A 174 7.65 -13.07 -9.41
N GLU A 175 8.59 -12.78 -10.31
CA GLU A 175 9.82 -12.06 -9.99
C GLU A 175 9.59 -10.55 -9.91
N GLN A 176 9.22 -10.04 -8.73
CA GLN A 176 9.09 -8.60 -8.47
C GLN A 176 10.35 -7.81 -8.88
N ARG A 177 11.54 -8.42 -8.78
CA ARG A 177 12.81 -7.80 -9.22
C ARG A 177 12.86 -7.57 -10.72
N ALA A 178 12.44 -8.54 -11.53
CA ALA A 178 12.38 -8.41 -12.98
C ALA A 178 11.35 -7.32 -13.37
N LEU A 179 10.15 -7.33 -12.78
CA LEU A 179 9.13 -6.31 -13.03
C LEU A 179 9.62 -4.90 -12.65
N THR A 180 10.33 -4.78 -11.52
CA THR A 180 10.95 -3.52 -11.08
C THR A 180 12.04 -3.06 -12.05
N GLN A 181 12.83 -3.97 -12.62
CA GLN A 181 13.84 -3.64 -13.64
C GLN A 181 13.21 -3.13 -14.93
N VAL A 182 12.17 -3.79 -15.45
CA VAL A 182 11.39 -3.36 -16.63
C VAL A 182 10.87 -1.92 -16.44
N ILE A 183 10.17 -1.68 -15.32
CA ILE A 183 9.58 -0.36 -15.01
C ILE A 183 10.67 0.71 -14.85
N ASN A 184 11.74 0.43 -14.10
CA ASN A 184 12.80 1.40 -13.85
C ASN A 184 13.67 1.67 -15.11
N HIS A 185 13.81 0.71 -16.01
CA HIS A 185 14.43 0.92 -17.32
C HIS A 185 13.58 1.87 -18.17
N ARG A 186 12.27 1.64 -18.26
CA ARG A 186 11.36 2.50 -19.03
C ARG A 186 11.28 3.92 -18.47
N ILE A 187 11.20 4.09 -17.14
CA ILE A 187 11.28 5.41 -16.48
C ILE A 187 12.56 6.14 -16.87
N ARG A 188 13.72 5.46 -16.88
CA ARG A 188 15.00 6.08 -17.27
C ARG A 188 15.04 6.46 -18.74
N ARG A 189 14.58 5.60 -19.65
CA ARG A 189 14.47 5.93 -21.10
C ARG A 189 13.58 7.14 -21.33
N MET A 190 12.38 7.17 -20.75
CA MET A 190 11.42 8.27 -20.91
C MET A 190 11.82 9.57 -20.18
N SER A 191 12.86 9.54 -19.33
CA SER A 191 13.36 10.69 -18.58
C SER A 191 14.79 11.10 -18.95
N ALA A 192 15.28 10.73 -20.13
CA ALA A 192 16.68 10.94 -20.52
C ALA A 192 17.10 12.43 -20.52
N GLU A 193 16.18 13.35 -20.81
CA GLU A 193 16.38 14.80 -20.82
C GLU A 193 16.16 15.46 -19.43
N VAL A 194 15.73 14.68 -18.43
CA VAL A 194 15.45 15.17 -17.07
C VAL A 194 16.71 15.09 -16.21
N ASN A 195 16.90 16.06 -15.30
CA ASN A 195 18.01 16.06 -14.34
C ASN A 195 18.15 14.69 -13.63
N PRO A 196 19.29 13.99 -13.75
CA PRO A 196 19.45 12.62 -13.24
C PRO A 196 19.16 12.44 -11.74
N SER A 197 19.36 13.49 -10.93
CA SER A 197 19.02 13.46 -9.50
C SER A 197 17.52 13.37 -9.26
N LEU A 198 16.71 14.07 -10.06
CA LEU A 198 15.25 13.98 -10.00
C LEU A 198 14.76 12.62 -10.52
N VAL A 199 15.35 12.12 -11.61
CA VAL A 199 15.02 10.78 -12.14
C VAL A 199 15.32 9.70 -11.09
N ASN A 200 16.50 9.75 -10.46
CA ASN A 200 16.87 8.80 -9.40
C ASN A 200 15.96 8.91 -8.17
N TRP A 201 15.59 10.11 -7.73
CA TRP A 201 14.64 10.32 -6.64
C TRP A 201 13.24 9.74 -6.98
N LEU A 202 12.70 10.07 -8.15
CA LEU A 202 11.39 9.60 -8.61
C LEU A 202 11.37 8.07 -8.79
N THR A 203 12.42 7.50 -9.38
CA THR A 203 12.61 6.04 -9.52
C THR A 203 12.63 5.36 -8.15
N SER A 204 13.30 5.96 -7.15
CA SER A 204 13.38 5.41 -5.79
C SER A 204 12.03 5.46 -5.07
N MET A 205 11.31 6.57 -5.17
CA MET A 205 9.95 6.70 -4.62
C MET A 205 8.98 5.72 -5.29
N MET A 206 9.04 5.61 -6.63
CA MET A 206 8.21 4.68 -7.39
C MET A 206 8.50 3.22 -7.02
N THR A 207 9.78 2.84 -6.88
CA THR A 207 10.19 1.49 -6.46
C THR A 207 9.63 1.13 -5.08
N MET A 208 9.73 2.04 -4.10
CA MET A 208 9.15 1.84 -2.76
C MET A 208 7.61 1.71 -2.80
N ARG A 209 6.94 2.50 -3.64
CA ARG A 209 5.47 2.41 -3.81
C ARG A 209 5.04 1.13 -4.53
N LEU A 210 5.76 0.74 -5.58
CA LEU A 210 5.53 -0.48 -6.35
C LEU A 210 5.58 -1.71 -5.44
N HIS A 211 6.60 -1.82 -4.57
CA HIS A 211 6.74 -2.96 -3.66
C HIS A 211 5.50 -3.13 -2.76
N VAL A 212 5.05 -2.07 -2.09
CA VAL A 212 3.83 -2.08 -1.25
C VAL A 212 2.57 -2.41 -2.07
N ILE A 213 2.47 -1.92 -3.31
CA ILE A 213 1.34 -2.24 -4.20
C ILE A 213 1.36 -3.71 -4.62
N LEU A 214 2.52 -4.30 -4.91
CA LEU A 214 2.64 -5.72 -5.29
C LEU A 214 2.37 -6.67 -4.11
N GLU A 215 2.74 -6.30 -2.89
CA GLU A 215 2.41 -7.07 -1.67
C GLU A 215 0.90 -7.08 -1.36
N HIS A 216 0.19 -6.00 -1.71
CA HIS A 216 -1.22 -5.78 -1.35
C HIS A 216 -2.15 -5.75 -2.57
N ASN A 217 -1.74 -6.34 -3.70
CA ASN A 217 -2.50 -6.29 -4.95
C ASN A 217 -3.80 -7.13 -4.82
N PRO A 218 -5.00 -6.55 -4.99
CA PRO A 218 -6.26 -7.30 -4.91
C PRO A 218 -6.53 -8.21 -6.13
N VAL A 219 -5.71 -8.15 -7.18
CA VAL A 219 -5.85 -8.94 -8.40
C VAL A 219 -5.10 -10.27 -8.27
N THR A 220 -5.84 -11.38 -8.32
CA THR A 220 -5.30 -12.75 -8.25
C THR A 220 -4.94 -13.30 -9.64
N GLU A 221 -4.17 -14.40 -9.72
CA GLU A 221 -3.84 -15.03 -11.01
C GLU A 221 -5.10 -15.39 -11.84
N ASN A 222 -6.17 -15.83 -11.18
CA ASN A 222 -7.44 -16.16 -11.84
C ASN A 222 -8.08 -14.94 -12.55
N HIS A 223 -7.81 -13.72 -12.07
CA HIS A 223 -8.31 -12.49 -12.68
C HIS A 223 -7.52 -12.04 -13.91
N ILE A 224 -6.36 -12.65 -14.21
CA ILE A 224 -5.45 -12.24 -15.30
C ILE A 224 -5.18 -13.34 -16.33
N GLN A 225 -5.40 -14.62 -16.02
CA GLN A 225 -5.13 -15.74 -16.94
C GLN A 225 -5.81 -15.57 -18.32
N HIS A 226 -6.99 -14.96 -18.38
CA HIS A 226 -7.72 -14.72 -19.63
C HIS A 226 -7.10 -13.63 -20.53
N TYR A 227 -6.16 -12.84 -20.04
CA TYR A 227 -5.36 -11.89 -20.84
C TYR A 227 -4.09 -12.53 -21.43
N VAL A 228 -3.67 -13.70 -20.94
CA VAL A 228 -2.37 -14.32 -21.29
C VAL A 228 -2.43 -14.97 -22.67
N ILE A 229 -1.83 -14.32 -23.66
CA ILE A 229 -1.62 -14.90 -24.98
C ILE A 229 -0.41 -15.83 -24.92
N HIS A 230 -0.60 -17.05 -25.42
CA HIS A 230 0.42 -18.07 -25.44
C HIS A 230 1.08 -18.13 -26.82
N THR A 231 2.40 -18.30 -26.87
CA THR A 231 3.12 -18.45 -28.14
C THR A 231 2.61 -19.71 -28.84
N ARG A 232 2.21 -19.57 -30.12
CA ARG A 232 1.72 -20.71 -30.90
C ARG A 232 2.86 -21.71 -31.09
N ARG A 233 2.83 -22.80 -30.32
CA ARG A 233 3.77 -23.92 -30.48
C ARG A 233 3.73 -24.38 -31.93
N ALA A 234 4.84 -24.23 -32.64
CA ALA A 234 5.00 -24.81 -33.96
C ALA A 234 5.02 -26.34 -33.80
N GLU A 235 3.93 -27.00 -34.16
CA GLU A 235 3.87 -28.47 -34.18
C GLU A 235 4.72 -28.98 -35.35
N PRO A 236 5.78 -29.79 -35.09
CA PRO A 236 6.56 -30.41 -36.15
C PRO A 236 5.80 -31.62 -36.71
N GLY A 237 4.64 -31.38 -37.33
CA GLY A 237 3.61 -32.41 -37.52
C GLY A 237 2.62 -32.24 -38.67
N ALA A 238 2.81 -31.27 -39.58
CA ALA A 238 1.97 -31.13 -40.78
C ALA A 238 2.84 -31.02 -42.05
N GLN A 239 3.07 -32.15 -42.71
CA GLN A 239 3.72 -32.16 -44.03
C GLN A 239 2.80 -31.50 -45.07
N ALA A 240 3.39 -30.77 -46.02
CA ALA A 240 2.64 -30.16 -47.13
C ALA A 240 2.11 -31.24 -48.08
N GLY A 241 0.87 -31.70 -47.83
CA GLY A 241 0.11 -32.56 -48.74
C GLY A 241 -0.32 -31.81 -50.00
N GLN A 242 0.64 -31.51 -50.88
CA GLN A 242 0.45 -30.68 -52.06
C GLN A 242 -0.17 -31.48 -53.21
N GLN A 243 -1.49 -31.69 -53.17
CA GLN A 243 -2.28 -32.18 -54.30
C GLN A 243 -3.45 -31.24 -54.60
N THR A 244 -3.21 -30.36 -55.56
CA THR A 244 -4.27 -29.93 -56.48
C THR A 244 -4.70 -31.12 -57.32
N ASP A 245 -5.99 -31.42 -57.37
CA ASP A 245 -6.61 -31.76 -58.65
C ASP A 245 -8.10 -31.39 -58.68
N THR A 246 -8.66 -31.26 -59.88
CA THR A 246 -9.98 -30.64 -60.10
C THR A 246 -11.08 -31.60 -60.52
N GLN A 247 -12.30 -31.30 -60.05
CA GLN A 247 -13.61 -31.65 -60.64
C GLN A 247 -13.94 -33.13 -60.87
N SER A 248 -14.96 -33.59 -60.12
CA SER A 248 -16.12 -34.26 -60.72
C SER A 248 -17.36 -34.02 -59.87
N VAL A 249 -18.53 -33.94 -60.51
CA VAL A 249 -19.84 -33.80 -59.85
C VAL A 249 -20.73 -34.92 -60.39
N GLU A 250 -21.19 -35.80 -59.52
CA GLU A 250 -22.33 -36.68 -59.79
C GLU A 250 -23.28 -36.64 -58.58
N MET A 251 -24.58 -36.70 -58.87
CA MET A 251 -25.65 -36.83 -57.89
C MET A 251 -25.94 -38.30 -57.64
N ASP A 252 -26.35 -38.67 -56.42
CA ASP A 252 -27.61 -39.42 -56.26
C ASP A 252 -28.24 -39.15 -54.88
N GLU A 253 -29.52 -39.51 -54.72
CA GLU A 253 -30.35 -39.26 -53.54
C GLU A 253 -30.15 -40.32 -52.43
N GLY A 254 -30.32 -39.96 -51.15
CA GLY A 254 -29.86 -40.83 -50.05
C GLY A 254 -30.42 -40.62 -48.63
N LEU A 255 -31.66 -40.13 -48.48
CA LEU A 255 -32.51 -40.22 -47.27
C LEU A 255 -31.96 -39.77 -45.88
N SER A 256 -32.64 -38.77 -45.29
CA SER A 256 -32.67 -38.52 -43.83
C SER A 256 -33.59 -39.55 -43.09
N PRO A 257 -33.68 -39.62 -41.72
CA PRO A 257 -33.26 -38.63 -40.71
C PRO A 257 -32.60 -39.21 -39.40
N ALA A 258 -32.36 -38.32 -38.43
CA ALA A 258 -32.15 -38.61 -36.98
C ALA A 258 -33.53 -38.86 -36.26
N PRO A 259 -33.72 -38.90 -34.91
CA PRO A 259 -32.90 -38.52 -33.73
C PRO A 259 -32.76 -39.71 -32.70
N ALA A 260 -32.81 -39.68 -31.35
CA ALA A 260 -33.12 -38.69 -30.31
C ALA A 260 -32.72 -39.12 -28.86
N THR A 261 -32.58 -38.14 -27.93
CA THR A 261 -32.54 -38.30 -26.43
C THR A 261 -31.33 -39.06 -25.84
N THR A 262 -30.96 -39.05 -24.55
CA THR A 262 -31.31 -38.35 -23.27
C THR A 262 -29.96 -38.19 -22.49
N ALA A 263 -29.66 -37.17 -21.67
CA ALA A 263 -30.26 -36.69 -20.41
C ALA A 263 -30.07 -37.64 -19.20
N GLU A 264 -29.82 -37.04 -18.02
CA GLU A 264 -29.54 -37.65 -16.69
C GLU A 264 -28.25 -38.51 -16.57
N GLU A 265 -27.74 -38.82 -15.37
CA GLU A 265 -27.31 -37.91 -14.28
C GLU A 265 -26.33 -38.66 -13.35
N ALA A 266 -26.00 -38.09 -12.18
CA ALA A 266 -24.97 -38.52 -11.24
C ALA A 266 -25.00 -40.00 -10.78
N MET A 267 -23.80 -40.57 -10.60
CA MET A 267 -23.45 -41.28 -9.35
C MET A 267 -21.97 -41.11 -9.00
N ALA A 268 -21.69 -40.95 -7.71
CA ALA A 268 -20.35 -41.04 -7.14
C ALA A 268 -20.33 -42.16 -6.09
N SER A 269 -19.36 -43.08 -6.18
CA SER A 269 -18.98 -43.90 -5.02
C SER A 269 -17.57 -44.50 -5.13
N SER A 270 -16.75 -44.13 -4.15
CA SER A 270 -15.75 -44.95 -3.45
C SER A 270 -15.18 -46.21 -4.14
N GLY A 271 -13.94 -46.11 -4.64
CA GLY A 271 -13.05 -47.24 -4.92
C GLY A 271 -11.84 -47.25 -3.99
N ASN A 272 -11.97 -47.82 -2.79
CA ASN A 272 -10.88 -47.83 -1.79
C ASN A 272 -9.75 -48.81 -2.16
N ARG A 273 -8.48 -48.37 -2.09
CA ARG A 273 -7.31 -49.26 -2.02
C ARG A 273 -6.20 -48.64 -1.18
N GLN A 274 -5.54 -49.49 -0.40
CA GLN A 274 -4.85 -49.12 0.84
C GLN A 274 -3.35 -49.52 0.83
N GLU A 275 -2.54 -48.70 1.52
CA GLU A 275 -1.19 -48.96 2.09
C GLU A 275 -0.09 -49.66 1.28
N VAL A 276 1.04 -48.95 1.09
CA VAL A 276 2.32 -49.10 1.83
C VAL A 276 2.99 -47.70 1.85
N GLY A 277 3.73 -47.21 2.85
CA GLY A 277 4.07 -47.72 4.19
C GLY A 277 5.48 -47.27 4.64
N ALA A 278 5.67 -47.04 5.95
CA ALA A 278 6.93 -46.74 6.67
C ALA A 278 7.57 -45.32 6.54
N TYR A 279 7.43 -44.53 7.61
CA TYR A 279 8.45 -43.61 8.13
C TYR A 279 9.23 -44.28 9.28
N PRO A 280 10.45 -43.85 9.60
CA PRO A 280 11.05 -43.98 10.93
C PRO A 280 11.16 -42.63 11.67
N GLU A 281 11.33 -42.70 12.99
CA GLU A 281 11.22 -41.58 13.94
C GLU A 281 12.51 -41.45 14.81
N VAL A 282 12.56 -40.39 15.64
CA VAL A 282 13.47 -40.19 16.79
C VAL A 282 14.97 -40.00 16.51
N THR A 283 15.48 -38.80 16.77
CA THR A 283 16.43 -38.55 17.90
C THR A 283 16.76 -37.07 18.07
N ALA A 284 16.81 -36.63 19.33
CA ALA A 284 17.44 -35.38 19.74
C ALA A 284 18.42 -35.67 20.90
N PRO A 285 19.65 -35.12 20.88
CA PRO A 285 20.55 -35.13 22.02
C PRO A 285 20.47 -33.82 22.82
N SER A 286 20.73 -33.90 24.12
CA SER A 286 20.63 -32.76 25.06
C SER A 286 22.00 -32.21 25.47
N GLN A 287 22.04 -30.92 25.80
CA GLN A 287 22.97 -30.22 26.69
C GLN A 287 24.48 -30.57 26.70
N ARG A 288 25.30 -29.52 26.56
CA ARG A 288 26.38 -29.28 27.53
C ARG A 288 26.62 -27.78 27.75
N ALA A 289 27.04 -27.42 28.96
CA ALA A 289 27.21 -26.03 29.40
C ALA A 289 28.62 -25.78 29.98
N SER A 290 29.02 -24.50 29.96
CA SER A 290 29.98 -23.86 30.87
C SER A 290 29.55 -22.39 30.95
N SER A 291 29.29 -21.73 32.09
CA SER A 291 29.81 -21.80 33.48
C SER A 291 31.09 -20.98 33.69
N GLY A 292 31.14 -20.28 34.84
CA GLY A 292 31.93 -19.06 35.10
C GLY A 292 31.00 -17.85 35.18
N GLU A 293 30.33 -17.50 36.29
CA GLU A 293 30.80 -17.36 37.69
C GLU A 293 31.96 -16.35 37.82
N THR A 294 32.02 -15.43 38.80
CA THR A 294 31.58 -15.51 40.21
C THR A 294 31.19 -14.17 40.87
N ARG A 295 30.22 -14.21 41.81
CA ARG A 295 30.11 -13.48 43.12
C ARG A 295 30.13 -11.93 43.15
N GLY A 296 29.49 -11.25 44.12
CA GLY A 296 28.72 -11.65 45.32
C GLY A 296 27.61 -10.63 45.66
N ALA A 297 26.58 -10.94 46.47
CA ALA A 297 26.58 -11.00 47.95
C ALA A 297 26.62 -9.60 48.62
N VAL A 298 25.76 -9.20 49.57
CA VAL A 298 24.74 -9.93 50.38
C VAL A 298 23.67 -8.98 50.99
N ALA A 299 22.48 -9.54 51.30
CA ALA A 299 21.58 -9.17 52.43
C ALA A 299 20.89 -7.78 52.47
N MET A 300 19.78 -7.52 53.20
CA MET A 300 18.68 -8.32 53.82
C MET A 300 17.57 -7.31 54.26
N ALA A 301 16.29 -7.63 54.52
CA ALA A 301 15.33 -8.52 53.85
C ALA A 301 13.93 -8.41 54.53
N ALA A 302 12.88 -8.03 53.78
CA ALA A 302 11.47 -8.29 54.11
C ALA A 302 10.64 -8.25 52.81
N GLY A 303 9.56 -9.02 52.63
CA GLY A 303 8.95 -9.99 53.54
C GLY A 303 7.60 -10.49 53.00
N GLY A 304 7.59 -11.04 51.77
CA GLY A 304 6.38 -11.45 51.05
C GLY A 304 6.42 -12.93 50.66
N ARG A 305 5.79 -13.78 51.48
CA ARG A 305 5.73 -15.24 51.38
C ARG A 305 5.19 -15.72 50.03
N GLU A 306 5.86 -16.70 49.43
CA GLU A 306 5.30 -17.47 48.32
C GLU A 306 4.14 -18.33 48.82
N GLU A 307 2.94 -18.15 48.24
CA GLU A 307 1.89 -19.16 48.32
C GLU A 307 1.86 -19.97 47.03
N SER A 308 2.56 -21.11 47.07
CA SER A 308 2.36 -22.21 46.11
C SER A 308 1.03 -22.92 46.46
N GLY A 309 -0.06 -22.20 46.23
CA GLY A 309 -1.43 -22.69 46.29
C GLY A 309 -1.96 -22.99 44.89
N GLY A 310 -2.82 -24.00 44.77
CA GLY A 310 -3.45 -24.40 43.51
C GLY A 310 -4.58 -23.46 43.06
N ASP A 311 -4.35 -22.15 43.07
CA ASP A 311 -5.35 -21.17 42.64
C ASP A 311 -5.60 -21.33 41.13
N VAL A 312 -6.84 -21.69 40.79
CA VAL A 312 -7.35 -21.58 39.43
C VAL A 312 -7.53 -20.10 39.15
N GLU A 313 -6.50 -19.49 38.55
CA GLU A 313 -6.48 -18.08 38.15
C GLU A 313 -7.84 -17.65 37.56
N PRO A 314 -8.63 -16.80 38.23
CA PRO A 314 -10.04 -16.61 37.87
C PRO A 314 -10.22 -15.94 36.51
N TRP A 315 -9.19 -15.25 36.00
CA TRP A 315 -9.15 -14.71 34.65
C TRP A 315 -8.97 -15.79 33.56
N ALA A 316 -8.34 -16.93 33.88
CA ALA A 316 -8.02 -17.98 32.91
C ALA A 316 -9.25 -18.74 32.41
N ALA A 317 -10.35 -18.71 33.17
CA ALA A 317 -11.66 -19.21 32.74
C ALA A 317 -12.46 -18.20 31.91
N ALA A 318 -12.02 -16.94 31.82
CA ALA A 318 -12.70 -15.85 31.11
C ALA A 318 -12.05 -15.52 29.74
N VAL A 319 -11.03 -16.28 29.34
CA VAL A 319 -10.29 -16.11 28.06
C VAL A 319 -10.17 -17.45 27.32
N PRO A 320 -9.89 -17.46 26.01
CA PRO A 320 -9.63 -18.69 25.27
C PRO A 320 -8.46 -19.49 25.86
N PRO A 321 -8.55 -20.84 25.98
CA PRO A 321 -7.51 -21.66 26.62
C PRO A 321 -6.10 -21.48 26.02
N GLU A 322 -6.02 -21.19 24.73
CA GLU A 322 -4.77 -20.94 23.99
C GLU A 322 -4.12 -19.59 24.35
N TRP A 323 -4.86 -18.63 24.92
CA TRP A 323 -4.30 -17.36 25.43
C TRP A 323 -3.75 -17.48 26.85
N VAL A 324 -4.25 -18.41 27.66
CA VAL A 324 -3.80 -18.64 29.04
C VAL A 324 -2.28 -18.84 29.16
N PRO A 325 -1.58 -19.69 28.36
CA PRO A 325 -0.12 -19.81 28.46
C PRO A 325 0.61 -18.55 27.99
N ILE A 326 0.04 -17.78 27.05
CA ILE A 326 0.62 -16.51 26.56
C ILE A 326 0.55 -15.46 27.67
N ILE A 327 -0.62 -15.27 28.27
CA ILE A 327 -0.83 -14.29 29.35
C ILE A 327 0.04 -14.62 30.58
N ARG A 328 0.18 -15.90 30.94
CA ARG A 328 1.13 -16.32 32.00
C ARG A 328 2.58 -15.97 31.65
N HIS A 329 3.00 -16.18 30.41
CA HIS A 329 4.34 -15.84 29.95
C HIS A 329 4.57 -14.32 30.01
N ASP A 330 3.62 -13.53 29.53
CA ASP A 330 3.69 -12.07 29.55
C ASP A 330 3.68 -11.52 30.98
N MET A 331 2.88 -12.07 31.90
CA MET A 331 2.92 -11.70 33.32
C MET A 331 4.30 -11.96 33.95
N LEU A 332 4.95 -13.08 33.62
CA LEU A 332 6.31 -13.40 34.07
C LEU A 332 7.40 -12.55 33.38
N SER A 333 7.13 -12.08 32.15
CA SER A 333 8.00 -11.18 31.39
C SER A 333 7.92 -9.74 31.91
N GLN A 334 6.71 -9.21 32.10
CA GLN A 334 6.43 -7.88 32.66
C GLN A 334 7.01 -7.72 34.07
N ARG A 335 6.95 -8.77 34.92
CA ARG A 335 7.62 -8.79 36.25
C ARG A 335 9.15 -8.62 36.18
N LYS A 336 9.78 -8.81 35.01
CA LYS A 336 11.22 -8.63 34.76
C LYS A 336 11.54 -7.36 33.96
N MET A 337 10.53 -6.68 33.43
CA MET A 337 10.72 -5.39 32.77
C MET A 337 11.03 -4.31 33.80
N LYS A 338 12.00 -3.43 33.50
CA LYS A 338 12.20 -2.21 34.29
C LYS A 338 10.91 -1.38 34.21
N ALA A 339 10.40 -0.94 35.36
CA ALA A 339 9.25 -0.04 35.41
C ALA A 339 9.48 1.18 34.51
N GLN A 340 8.46 1.60 33.78
CA GLN A 340 8.54 2.80 32.95
C GLN A 340 8.76 4.02 33.85
N PRO A 341 9.79 4.85 33.60
CA PRO A 341 10.03 6.04 34.40
C PRO A 341 8.90 7.07 34.19
N PRO A 342 8.68 7.98 35.15
CA PRO A 342 7.79 9.11 34.98
C PRO A 342 8.04 9.86 33.66
N LEU A 343 6.95 10.33 33.05
CA LEU A 343 6.96 11.08 31.78
C LEU A 343 7.58 10.32 30.59
N SER A 344 7.60 8.98 30.60
CA SER A 344 8.05 8.15 29.46
C SER A 344 7.04 8.14 28.30
N ASP A 345 7.48 8.54 27.10
CA ASP A 345 6.71 8.45 25.85
C ASP A 345 7.07 7.21 25.01
N ALA A 346 7.81 6.25 25.57
CA ALA A 346 8.20 5.00 24.89
C ALA A 346 6.99 4.22 24.35
N TYR A 347 5.83 4.34 25.00
CA TYR A 347 4.56 3.78 24.52
C TYR A 347 4.06 4.46 23.22
N LEU A 348 4.31 5.75 23.04
CA LEU A 348 3.97 6.48 21.80
C LEU A 348 4.90 6.07 20.66
N HIS A 349 6.17 5.78 20.93
CA HIS A 349 7.15 5.37 19.91
C HIS A 349 6.70 4.12 19.13
N GLY A 350 6.08 3.15 19.81
CA GLY A 350 5.49 1.95 19.19
C GLY A 350 4.21 2.21 18.37
N MET A 351 3.62 3.41 18.41
CA MET A 351 2.42 3.73 17.63
C MET A 351 2.74 4.19 16.20
N PRO A 352 1.86 3.88 15.22
CA PRO A 352 1.94 4.47 13.88
C PRO A 352 1.96 5.99 13.92
N ALA A 353 2.77 6.63 13.07
CA ALA A 353 3.01 8.07 13.09
C ALA A 353 1.73 8.94 13.00
N LYS A 354 0.65 8.41 12.41
CA LYS A 354 -0.67 9.08 12.38
C LYS A 354 -1.31 9.16 13.78
N ARG A 355 -1.22 8.10 14.61
CA ARG A 355 -1.62 8.13 16.03
C ARG A 355 -0.67 8.99 16.87
N ARG A 356 0.64 8.99 16.59
CA ARG A 356 1.60 9.89 17.28
C ARG A 356 1.36 11.38 17.02
N LYS A 357 0.74 11.74 15.89
CA LYS A 357 0.34 13.13 15.60
C LYS A 357 -0.99 13.53 16.26
N THR A 358 -1.91 12.59 16.51
CA THR A 358 -3.16 12.88 17.25
C THR A 358 -2.98 12.74 18.77
N HIS A 359 -2.04 11.90 19.20
CA HIS A 359 -1.49 11.87 20.55
C HIS A 359 -0.10 12.52 20.55
N GLN A 360 0.00 13.79 20.13
CA GLN A 360 1.08 14.60 20.70
C GLN A 360 0.80 14.65 22.20
N GLY A 361 1.75 14.17 23.00
CA GLY A 361 1.65 14.28 24.45
C GLY A 361 1.57 15.76 24.79
N GLU A 362 0.44 16.17 25.38
CA GLU A 362 0.47 17.32 26.28
C GLU A 362 1.54 17.04 27.34
N GLY A 363 2.29 18.06 27.73
CA GLY A 363 3.44 17.92 28.61
C GLY A 363 3.06 17.43 30.02
N PRO A 364 4.02 17.40 30.98
CA PRO A 364 3.68 17.21 32.38
C PRO A 364 2.56 18.18 32.77
N HIS A 365 1.40 17.65 33.16
CA HIS A 365 0.26 18.46 33.56
C HIS A 365 0.64 19.29 34.78
N LEU A 366 0.55 20.61 34.66
CA LEU A 366 0.92 21.54 35.74
C LEU A 366 -0.22 21.76 36.75
N SER A 367 -1.43 21.25 36.47
CA SER A 367 -2.56 21.21 37.40
C SER A 367 -2.90 19.77 37.78
N LEU A 368 -2.97 19.52 39.09
CA LEU A 368 -3.43 18.25 39.63
C LEU A 368 -4.91 17.97 39.29
N SER A 369 -5.77 18.98 39.32
CA SER A 369 -7.22 18.81 39.06
C SER A 369 -7.49 18.37 37.61
N GLU A 370 -6.70 18.87 36.64
CA GLU A 370 -6.75 18.40 35.26
C GLU A 370 -6.18 16.98 35.12
N ALA A 371 -5.03 16.69 35.74
CA ALA A 371 -4.37 15.39 35.68
C ALA A 371 -5.27 14.27 36.20
N VAL A 372 -5.90 14.46 37.37
CA VAL A 372 -6.83 13.49 37.97
C VAL A 372 -8.12 13.38 37.15
N SER A 373 -8.68 14.50 36.67
CA SER A 373 -9.87 14.50 35.80
C SER A 373 -9.65 13.71 34.50
N ARG A 374 -8.44 13.77 33.95
CA ARG A 374 -8.02 12.99 32.78
C ARG A 374 -7.79 11.52 33.13
N ALA A 375 -7.10 11.23 34.23
CA ALA A 375 -6.84 9.87 34.69
C ALA A 375 -8.15 9.10 34.97
N ALA A 376 -9.11 9.74 35.67
CA ALA A 376 -10.42 9.17 35.92
C ALA A 376 -11.17 8.83 34.62
N ARG A 377 -11.17 9.77 33.66
CA ARG A 377 -11.79 9.59 32.34
C ARG A 377 -11.12 8.46 31.53
N ALA A 378 -9.79 8.33 31.60
CA ALA A 378 -9.03 7.29 30.91
C ALA A 378 -9.25 5.90 31.52
N ALA A 379 -9.37 5.80 32.85
CA ALA A 379 -9.71 4.58 33.57
C ALA A 379 -11.22 4.24 33.54
N GLY A 380 -12.06 5.10 32.96
CA GLY A 380 -13.52 4.92 32.89
C GLY A 380 -14.26 5.09 34.23
N VAL A 381 -13.56 5.54 35.28
CA VAL A 381 -14.14 5.70 36.62
C VAL A 381 -14.81 7.07 36.79
N ARG A 382 -15.68 7.18 37.80
CA ARG A 382 -16.34 8.44 38.19
C ARG A 382 -16.18 8.68 39.69
N PRO A 383 -16.11 9.94 40.15
CA PRO A 383 -16.14 10.25 41.57
C PRO A 383 -17.44 9.75 42.23
N VAL A 384 -17.37 9.47 43.53
CA VAL A 384 -18.56 9.16 44.36
C VAL A 384 -19.24 10.46 44.83
N THR A 385 -18.45 11.51 45.01
CA THR A 385 -18.88 12.91 45.22
C THR A 385 -19.25 13.59 43.88
N THR A 386 -19.68 14.85 43.92
CA THR A 386 -19.81 15.64 42.68
C THR A 386 -18.42 15.94 42.09
N PRO A 387 -18.29 16.08 40.75
CA PRO A 387 -17.02 16.48 40.13
C PRO A 387 -16.47 17.79 40.70
N ASP A 388 -17.35 18.73 41.05
CA ASP A 388 -16.98 20.05 41.59
C ASP A 388 -16.43 19.94 43.03
N SER A 389 -16.89 18.98 43.83
CA SER A 389 -16.32 18.68 45.16
C SER A 389 -14.90 18.16 45.02
N LEU A 390 -14.72 17.14 44.16
CA LEU A 390 -13.39 16.59 43.89
C LEU A 390 -12.45 17.64 43.29
N GLN A 391 -12.95 18.54 42.42
CA GLN A 391 -12.13 19.63 41.90
C GLN A 391 -11.67 20.58 43.03
N GLY A 392 -12.56 20.96 43.95
CA GLY A 392 -12.19 21.76 45.12
C GLY A 392 -11.17 21.07 46.01
N GLU A 393 -11.39 19.79 46.35
CA GLU A 393 -10.45 18.94 47.11
C GLU A 393 -9.07 18.84 46.44
N LEU A 394 -9.00 18.92 45.11
CA LEU A 394 -7.76 18.89 44.33
C LEU A 394 -7.13 20.28 44.09
N GLU A 395 -7.82 21.37 44.45
CA GLU A 395 -7.35 22.75 44.34
C GLU A 395 -6.88 23.32 45.70
N GLU A 396 -6.92 22.51 46.77
CA GLU A 396 -6.31 22.81 48.06
C GLU A 396 -4.79 23.10 47.92
N PRO A 397 -4.28 24.18 48.56
CA PRO A 397 -2.95 24.71 48.26
C PRO A 397 -1.82 23.76 48.67
N GLU A 398 -1.95 23.07 49.81
CA GLU A 398 -0.96 22.09 50.29
C GLU A 398 -0.76 20.95 49.28
N LEU A 399 -1.85 20.50 48.64
CA LEU A 399 -1.85 19.41 47.68
C LEU A 399 -1.31 19.85 46.31
N GLN A 400 -1.61 21.08 45.90
CA GLN A 400 -1.04 21.70 44.69
C GLN A 400 0.46 21.97 44.83
N GLU A 401 0.93 22.43 46.00
CA GLU A 401 2.36 22.64 46.28
C GLU A 401 3.12 21.31 46.29
N ALA A 402 2.62 20.30 47.00
CA ALA A 402 3.21 18.95 47.01
C ALA A 402 3.24 18.31 45.61
N TYR A 403 2.22 18.52 44.78
CA TYR A 403 2.21 18.06 43.39
C TYR A 403 3.26 18.76 42.52
N GLN A 404 3.40 20.09 42.65
CA GLN A 404 4.42 20.86 41.94
C GLN A 404 5.84 20.48 42.37
N GLU A 405 6.07 20.22 43.66
CA GLU A 405 7.36 19.74 44.16
C GLU A 405 7.69 18.34 43.63
N GLN A 406 6.75 17.40 43.65
CA GLN A 406 6.94 16.06 43.08
C GLN A 406 7.26 16.12 41.58
N VAL A 407 6.49 16.87 40.78
CA VAL A 407 6.74 17.03 39.33
C VAL A 407 8.10 17.67 39.07
N ARG A 408 8.53 18.63 39.90
CA ARG A 408 9.87 19.24 39.81
C ARG A 408 10.98 18.27 40.19
N SER A 409 10.75 17.40 41.17
CA SER A 409 11.68 16.35 41.61
C SER A 409 11.87 15.29 40.53
N ASP A 410 10.78 14.72 40.00
CA ASP A 410 10.78 13.73 38.91
C ASP A 410 11.55 14.23 37.69
N ILE A 411 11.37 15.51 37.32
CA ILE A 411 12.06 16.12 36.18
C ILE A 411 13.54 16.40 36.51
N LYS A 412 13.88 16.85 37.73
CA LYS A 412 15.29 17.01 38.16
C LYS A 412 16.04 15.68 38.10
N GLU A 413 15.48 14.62 38.67
CA GLU A 413 16.03 13.26 38.64
C GLU A 413 16.20 12.77 37.20
N ARG A 414 15.18 12.93 36.36
CA ARG A 414 15.28 12.51 34.95
C ARG A 414 16.33 13.30 34.16
N VAL A 415 16.44 14.60 34.34
CA VAL A 415 17.47 15.43 33.67
C VAL A 415 18.89 15.06 34.11
N ARG A 416 19.05 14.52 35.33
CA ARG A 416 20.32 14.02 35.87
C ARG A 416 20.69 12.63 35.32
N ASP A 417 19.72 11.71 35.26
CA ASP A 417 19.98 10.27 35.09
C ASP A 417 19.56 9.68 33.72
N ASP A 418 18.91 10.45 32.84
CA ASP A 418 18.53 10.00 31.49
C ASP A 418 19.76 10.05 30.54
N PRO A 419 20.22 8.90 30.01
CA PRO A 419 21.46 8.82 29.21
C PRO A 419 21.34 9.48 27.83
N GLU A 420 20.13 9.85 27.38
CA GLU A 420 19.94 10.63 26.16
C GLU A 420 19.89 12.14 26.42
N PHE A 421 19.87 12.60 27.68
CA PHE A 421 19.94 14.02 27.99
C PHE A 421 21.29 14.62 27.56
N SER A 422 21.22 15.86 27.06
CA SER A 422 22.42 16.66 26.75
C SER A 422 22.06 18.14 26.81
N SER A 423 22.78 18.89 27.65
CA SER A 423 22.65 20.34 27.77
C SER A 423 22.96 21.10 26.46
N GLN A 424 23.74 20.50 25.54
CA GLN A 424 23.98 21.06 24.21
C GLN A 424 22.77 20.89 23.28
N ARG A 425 22.02 19.79 23.41
CA ARG A 425 20.79 19.55 22.61
C ARG A 425 19.58 20.28 23.19
N PHE A 426 19.55 20.47 24.51
CA PHE A 426 18.43 21.08 25.24
C PHE A 426 18.88 22.28 26.10
N PRO A 427 19.40 23.36 25.49
CA PRO A 427 20.10 24.44 26.20
C PRO A 427 19.22 25.24 27.18
N ASN A 428 17.89 25.14 27.09
CA ASN A 428 16.96 25.92 27.91
C ASN A 428 16.46 25.23 29.19
N THR A 429 16.84 23.97 29.48
CA THR A 429 16.31 23.26 30.68
C THR A 429 16.62 23.99 31.98
N HIS A 430 17.80 24.63 32.09
CA HIS A 430 18.22 25.45 33.23
C HIS A 430 17.25 26.61 33.56
N ARG A 431 16.39 27.04 32.62
CA ARG A 431 15.40 28.12 32.83
C ARG A 431 14.10 27.64 33.43
N ALA A 432 13.73 26.38 33.22
CA ALA A 432 12.53 25.76 33.77
C ALA A 432 12.84 25.03 35.08
N PHE A 433 14.04 24.48 35.21
CA PHE A 433 14.47 23.69 36.36
C PHE A 433 15.83 24.20 36.83
N SER A 434 15.82 25.04 37.87
CA SER A 434 17.06 25.44 38.56
C SER A 434 17.72 24.20 39.16
N LEU A 435 18.93 23.88 38.70
CA LEU A 435 19.72 22.77 39.25
C LEU A 435 20.31 23.14 40.61
N ASP A 436 20.54 24.43 40.85
CA ASP A 436 20.89 24.97 42.17
C ASP A 436 19.70 24.79 43.13
N ASP A 437 19.80 23.75 43.97
CA ASP A 437 20.06 23.92 45.40
C ASP A 437 20.43 22.57 46.03
N SER A 438 21.66 22.48 46.56
CA SER A 438 22.30 21.36 47.31
C SER A 438 22.36 19.98 46.64
#